data_AF-A0ABD0C1R4-F1
#
_entry.id   AF-A0ABD0C1R4-F1
#
_cell.length_a   1.000
_cell.length_b   1.000
_cell.length_c   1.000
_cell.angle_alpha   90.00
_cell.angle_beta   90.00
_cell.angle_gamma   90.00
#
_symmetry.space_group_name_H-M   'P 1'
#
loop_
_entity.id
_entity.type
_entity.pdbx_description
1 polymer ?
#
loop_
_entity_poly.entity_id
_entity_poly.type
_entity_poly.pdbx_seq_one_letter_code
_entity_poly.pdbx_strand_id
1 'polypeptide(L)'
;MNFGIAYGIVLLIAFIVVWIGPSQYTKILFLFSDILVALPAFFIKISPFIYWDNIRFANLLNIIRSYNEGGIGNGLTWALHYSLYSSQPLVAFYIWLFSLFQQNGFFFFTTTFLFLFSISLMMIKIIKYFKLNKNIAIIVQTIILMIFNLFYEIEGVRNFLAFGIFSTALFIDLNTREKRWKIPCFLFYIIAYMFHPAVLPFIAFRLILLFKNRFIFFVLSILSLTYTPFLNIILSVFQRISFLAQFNDKAQVYLYGQSNYNSFASAGEILITSIVLLSLILELILLKNIKSSEYLSSDFYKFYIVAMLFTLGSFFSTQVYLRSIMLILFLSAPIKSILFSSLGESTSKYNGIVLLYRMFTILLAIVMFMWWYKWTYTSVFL
;
A
#
# COMPACT_ATOMS: atom_id res chain seq x y z
N MET A 1 -11.29 23.25 7.94
CA MET A 1 -12.16 22.43 7.06
C MET A 1 -11.98 20.95 7.43
N ASN A 2 -12.98 20.07 7.28
CA ASN A 2 -12.77 18.65 7.57
C ASN A 2 -11.91 17.97 6.48
N PHE A 3 -10.96 17.11 6.87
CA PHE A 3 -10.05 16.42 5.95
C PHE A 3 -10.80 15.62 4.88
N GLY A 4 -11.85 14.90 5.27
CA GLY A 4 -12.59 14.02 4.36
C GLY A 4 -13.33 14.79 3.26
N ILE A 5 -13.88 15.96 3.59
CA ILE A 5 -14.50 16.85 2.61
C ILE A 5 -13.43 17.35 1.64
N ALA A 6 -12.30 17.85 2.17
CA ALA A 6 -11.21 18.36 1.36
C ALA A 6 -10.64 17.28 0.43
N TYR A 7 -10.38 16.09 0.96
CA TYR A 7 -9.91 14.94 0.21
C TYR A 7 -10.90 14.54 -0.88
N GLY A 8 -12.20 14.45 -0.57
CA GLY A 8 -13.23 14.14 -1.55
C GLY A 8 -13.31 15.15 -2.68
N ILE A 9 -13.28 16.46 -2.37
CA ILE A 9 -13.28 17.53 -3.37
C ILE A 9 -12.04 17.42 -4.27
N VAL A 10 -10.86 17.29 -3.67
CA VAL A 10 -9.61 17.23 -4.41
C VAL A 10 -9.51 15.95 -5.26
N LEU A 11 -10.01 14.83 -4.77
CA LEU A 11 -10.08 13.57 -5.53
C LEU A 11 -11.01 13.70 -6.74
N LEU A 12 -12.14 14.39 -6.61
CA LEU A 12 -13.04 14.68 -7.73
C LEU A 12 -12.41 15.64 -8.74
N ILE A 13 -11.73 16.69 -8.28
CA ILE A 13 -11.01 17.62 -9.16
C ILE A 13 -9.91 16.86 -9.93
N ALA A 14 -9.11 16.05 -9.23
CA ALA A 14 -8.09 15.21 -9.82
C ALA A 14 -8.65 14.26 -10.88
N PHE A 15 -9.79 13.61 -10.59
CA PHE A 15 -10.50 12.77 -11.54
C PHE A 15 -10.88 13.55 -12.80
N ILE A 16 -11.52 14.72 -12.64
CA ILE A 16 -11.98 15.56 -13.76
C ILE A 16 -10.79 16.04 -14.62
N VAL A 17 -9.71 16.50 -13.99
CA VAL A 17 -8.51 17.00 -14.69
C VAL A 17 -7.91 15.91 -15.58
N VAL A 18 -7.74 14.69 -15.05
CA VAL A 18 -7.19 13.58 -15.84
C VAL A 18 -8.19 13.09 -16.89
N TRP A 19 -9.48 13.07 -16.59
CA TRP A 19 -10.53 12.64 -17.51
C TRP A 19 -10.59 13.53 -18.75
N ILE A 20 -10.67 14.85 -18.57
CA ILE A 20 -10.83 15.83 -19.64
C ILE A 20 -9.49 16.14 -20.34
N GLY A 21 -8.37 16.08 -19.60
CA GLY A 21 -7.07 16.50 -20.11
C GLY A 21 -6.60 15.72 -21.36
N PRO A 22 -5.74 16.27 -22.23
CA PRO A 22 -5.33 15.58 -23.45
C PRO A 22 -4.51 14.31 -23.18
N SER A 23 -4.77 13.22 -23.92
CA SER A 23 -4.07 11.93 -23.77
C SER A 23 -2.55 12.02 -23.94
N GLN A 24 -2.06 12.97 -24.74
CA GLN A 24 -0.62 13.22 -24.92
C GLN A 24 0.09 13.64 -23.61
N TYR A 25 -0.64 14.24 -22.67
CA TYR A 25 -0.12 14.71 -21.39
C TYR A 25 -0.45 13.78 -20.23
N THR A 26 -0.89 12.53 -20.48
CA THR A 26 -1.34 11.58 -19.45
C THR A 26 -0.40 11.52 -18.24
N LYS A 27 0.93 11.42 -18.45
CA LYS A 27 1.90 11.37 -17.35
C LYS A 27 1.91 12.62 -16.48
N ILE A 28 1.83 13.80 -17.12
CA ILE A 28 1.85 15.09 -16.44
C ILE A 28 0.54 15.29 -15.69
N LEU A 29 -0.58 14.87 -16.27
CA LEU A 29 -1.89 14.94 -15.64
C LEU A 29 -1.94 14.08 -14.37
N PHE A 30 -1.42 12.84 -14.41
CA PHE A 30 -1.31 11.99 -13.22
C PHE A 30 -0.40 12.61 -12.15
N LEU A 31 0.76 13.13 -12.53
CA LEU A 31 1.66 13.81 -11.60
C LEU A 31 0.99 15.01 -10.91
N PHE A 32 0.26 15.82 -11.68
CA PHE A 32 -0.48 16.95 -11.15
C PHE A 32 -1.62 16.51 -10.22
N SER A 33 -2.35 15.44 -10.57
CA SER A 33 -3.35 14.87 -9.67
C SER A 33 -2.75 14.34 -8.37
N ASP A 34 -1.56 13.73 -8.41
CA ASP A 34 -0.87 13.23 -7.21
C ASP A 34 -0.52 14.38 -6.28
N ILE A 35 -0.02 15.49 -6.84
CA ILE A 35 0.26 16.73 -6.08
C ILE A 35 -1.02 17.23 -5.43
N LEU A 36 -2.09 17.40 -6.21
CA LEU A 36 -3.37 17.89 -5.71
C LEU A 36 -3.87 17.02 -4.56
N VAL A 37 -4.00 15.71 -4.76
CA VAL A 37 -4.53 14.76 -3.78
C VAL A 37 -3.65 14.67 -2.51
N ALA A 38 -2.36 14.94 -2.61
CA ALA A 38 -1.47 15.02 -1.45
C ALA A 38 -1.61 16.33 -0.64
N LEU A 39 -2.10 17.44 -1.23
CA LEU A 39 -2.15 18.74 -0.56
C LEU A 39 -2.85 18.73 0.81
N PRO A 40 -4.00 18.05 1.03
CA PRO A 40 -4.63 17.98 2.34
C PRO A 40 -3.70 17.44 3.44
N ALA A 41 -2.75 16.55 3.12
CA ALA A 41 -1.81 16.02 4.09
C ALA A 41 -0.86 17.09 4.66
N PHE A 42 -0.59 18.16 3.90
CA PHE A 42 0.25 19.27 4.37
C PHE A 42 -0.39 20.02 5.55
N PHE A 43 -1.71 20.22 5.50
CA PHE A 43 -2.44 21.08 6.44
C PHE A 43 -3.03 20.33 7.62
N ILE A 44 -2.71 19.04 7.77
CA ILE A 44 -3.43 18.18 8.68
C ILE A 44 -3.27 18.57 10.16
N LYS A 45 -4.39 18.57 10.88
CA LYS A 45 -4.50 18.76 12.33
C LYS A 45 -5.45 17.71 12.89
N ILE A 46 -5.08 17.11 14.02
CA ILE A 46 -5.89 16.08 14.66
C ILE A 46 -6.72 16.71 15.76
N SER A 47 -7.92 16.19 15.98
CA SER A 47 -8.70 16.53 17.17
C SER A 47 -7.87 16.38 18.44
N PRO A 48 -8.00 17.32 19.41
CA PRO A 48 -7.47 17.12 20.76
C PRO A 48 -7.90 15.76 21.32
N PHE A 49 -7.03 15.15 22.13
CA PHE A 49 -7.25 13.87 22.85
C PHE A 49 -7.26 12.59 21.99
N ILE A 50 -7.01 12.68 20.69
CA ILE A 50 -6.75 11.52 19.82
C ILE A 50 -5.25 11.41 19.57
N TYR A 51 -4.67 10.26 19.91
CA TYR A 51 -3.25 10.00 19.66
C TYR A 51 -3.07 9.07 18.46
N TRP A 52 -2.55 9.63 17.37
CA TRP A 52 -2.23 8.93 16.13
C TRP A 52 -0.74 9.02 15.83
N ASP A 53 -0.22 8.08 15.03
CA ASP A 53 1.21 7.91 14.83
C ASP A 53 1.88 9.12 14.10
N ASN A 54 1.11 9.93 13.39
CA ASN A 54 1.57 11.21 12.83
C ASN A 54 1.94 12.23 13.91
N ILE A 55 1.31 12.25 15.10
CA ILE A 55 1.74 13.10 16.22
C ILE A 55 3.15 12.70 16.65
N ARG A 56 3.43 11.39 16.72
CA ARG A 56 4.78 10.88 17.04
C ARG A 56 5.80 11.35 16.01
N PHE A 57 5.48 11.28 14.72
CA PHE A 57 6.38 11.80 13.67
C PHE A 57 6.58 13.31 13.73
N ALA A 58 5.52 14.08 14.00
CA ALA A 58 5.61 15.53 14.20
C ALA A 58 6.52 15.88 15.39
N ASN A 59 6.38 15.18 16.51
CA ASN A 59 7.23 15.34 17.69
C ASN A 59 8.68 14.96 17.38
N LEU A 60 8.90 13.86 16.66
CA LEU A 60 10.24 13.43 16.27
C LEU A 60 10.93 14.46 15.36
N LEU A 61 10.21 15.04 14.40
CA LEU A 61 10.71 16.14 13.56
C LEU A 61 11.10 17.35 14.42
N ASN A 62 10.27 17.73 15.39
CA ASN A 62 10.56 18.83 16.31
C ASN A 62 11.83 18.56 17.15
N ILE A 63 12.01 17.33 17.64
CA ILE A 63 13.21 16.94 18.41
C ILE A 63 14.46 17.03 17.52
N ILE A 64 14.41 16.51 16.29
CA ILE A 64 15.58 16.60 15.39
C ILE A 64 15.91 18.06 15.08
N ARG A 65 14.89 18.94 14.92
CA ARG A 65 15.11 20.38 14.74
C ARG A 65 15.81 21.03 15.92
N SER A 66 15.45 20.70 17.17
CA SER A 66 16.14 21.26 18.33
C SER A 66 17.61 20.83 18.38
N TYR A 67 17.94 19.61 17.95
CA TYR A 67 19.34 19.20 17.80
C TYR A 67 20.06 19.92 16.64
N ASN A 68 19.35 20.22 15.55
CA ASN A 68 19.90 20.96 14.41
C ASN A 68 20.27 22.41 14.76
N GLU A 69 19.73 23.00 15.84
CA GLU A 69 20.13 24.34 16.33
C GLU A 69 21.61 24.39 16.70
N GLY A 70 22.17 23.28 17.20
CA GLY A 70 23.61 23.14 17.46
C GLY A 70 24.44 22.78 16.21
N GLY A 71 23.81 22.64 15.05
CA GLY A 71 24.41 22.23 13.78
C GLY A 71 23.63 21.10 13.10
N ILE A 72 23.43 21.20 11.78
CA ILE A 72 22.63 20.25 10.97
C ILE A 72 23.10 18.78 11.14
N GLY A 73 24.40 18.56 11.34
CA GLY A 73 24.97 17.23 11.58
C GLY A 73 24.59 16.61 12.94
N ASN A 74 24.23 17.43 13.93
CA ASN A 74 23.85 16.95 15.26
C ASN A 74 22.48 16.28 15.24
N GLY A 75 21.51 16.84 14.51
CA GLY A 75 20.22 16.18 14.35
C GLY A 75 20.32 14.86 13.57
N LEU A 76 21.22 14.77 12.58
CA LEU A 76 21.47 13.52 11.86
C LEU A 76 22.10 12.47 12.77
N THR A 77 23.15 12.86 13.51
CA THR A 77 23.81 11.98 14.50
C THR A 77 22.80 11.49 15.54
N TRP A 78 21.96 12.40 16.06
CA TRP A 78 20.91 12.03 16.98
C TRP A 78 19.94 11.01 16.38
N ALA A 79 19.47 11.25 15.14
CA ALA A 79 18.56 10.37 14.44
C ALA A 79 19.16 8.97 14.23
N LEU A 80 20.43 8.87 13.84
CA LEU A 80 21.11 7.61 13.54
C LEU A 80 21.50 6.80 14.77
N HIS A 81 21.77 7.44 15.92
CA HIS A 81 22.30 6.75 17.10
C HIS A 81 21.33 6.66 18.28
N TYR A 82 20.41 7.61 18.43
CA TYR A 82 19.60 7.76 19.65
C TYR A 82 18.09 7.72 19.42
N SER A 83 17.63 7.92 18.17
CA SER A 83 16.19 7.85 17.88
C SER A 83 15.66 6.41 17.91
N LEU A 84 14.33 6.28 17.97
CA LEU A 84 13.62 5.00 17.81
C LEU A 84 13.89 4.32 16.45
N TYR A 85 14.43 5.07 15.48
CA TYR A 85 14.78 4.59 14.15
C TYR A 85 16.29 4.46 13.93
N SER A 86 17.11 4.47 14.98
CA SER A 86 18.57 4.26 14.89
C SER A 86 18.93 2.95 14.18
N SER A 87 18.15 1.89 14.39
CA SER A 87 18.29 0.60 13.69
C SER A 87 17.76 0.58 12.26
N GLN A 88 17.26 1.72 11.76
CA GLN A 88 16.67 1.90 10.43
C GLN A 88 17.25 3.16 9.76
N PRO A 89 18.52 3.13 9.30
CA PRO A 89 19.24 4.32 8.87
C PRO A 89 18.56 5.15 7.78
N LEU A 90 17.92 4.48 6.81
CA LEU A 90 17.19 5.18 5.74
C LEU A 90 15.97 5.95 6.28
N VAL A 91 15.24 5.39 7.25
CA VAL A 91 14.11 6.06 7.89
C VAL A 91 14.61 7.24 8.72
N ALA A 92 15.68 7.04 9.50
CA ALA A 92 16.29 8.12 10.28
C ALA A 92 16.77 9.27 9.39
N PHE A 93 17.45 8.96 8.29
CA PHE A 93 17.87 9.94 7.29
C PHE A 93 16.69 10.64 6.63
N TYR A 94 15.65 9.89 6.25
CA TYR A 94 14.45 10.43 5.63
C TYR A 94 13.75 11.43 6.55
N ILE A 95 13.54 11.08 7.83
CA ILE A 95 12.91 11.97 8.81
C ILE A 95 13.81 13.19 9.08
N TRP A 96 15.13 12.99 9.21
CA TRP A 96 16.08 14.09 9.36
C TRP A 96 16.03 15.06 8.17
N LEU A 97 15.98 14.57 6.94
CA LEU A 97 15.88 15.40 5.75
C LEU A 97 14.64 16.32 5.81
N PHE A 98 13.50 15.79 6.25
CA PHE A 98 12.28 16.59 6.41
C PHE A 98 12.28 17.48 7.65
N SER A 99 13.12 17.19 8.65
CA SER A 99 13.31 18.09 9.80
C SER A 99 13.93 19.43 9.39
N LEU A 100 14.63 19.49 8.25
CA LEU A 100 15.21 20.74 7.73
C LEU A 100 14.13 21.77 7.33
N PHE A 101 12.90 21.33 7.10
CA PHE A 101 11.76 22.23 6.90
C PHE A 101 11.16 22.63 8.24
N GLN A 102 10.79 23.91 8.39
CA GLN A 102 10.15 24.43 9.60
C GLN A 102 8.78 23.78 9.87
N GLN A 103 8.03 23.46 8.82
CA GLN A 103 6.67 22.91 8.95
C GLN A 103 6.66 21.39 8.78
N ASN A 104 6.02 20.69 9.72
CA ASN A 104 5.80 19.23 9.65
C ASN A 104 5.00 18.80 8.41
N GLY A 105 4.16 19.70 7.87
CA GLY A 105 3.32 19.42 6.69
C GLY A 105 4.11 18.95 5.47
N PHE A 106 5.35 19.39 5.27
CA PHE A 106 6.20 18.95 4.16
C PHE A 106 6.47 17.44 4.19
N PHE A 107 6.66 16.87 5.38
CA PHE A 107 6.87 15.44 5.55
C PHE A 107 5.63 14.65 5.10
N PHE A 108 4.46 14.97 5.67
CA PHE A 108 3.21 14.27 5.36
C PHE A 108 2.80 14.43 3.90
N PHE A 109 2.89 15.65 3.36
CA PHE A 109 2.65 15.92 1.95
C PHE A 109 3.56 15.07 1.06
N THR A 110 4.87 15.09 1.30
CA THR A 110 5.83 14.43 0.41
C THR A 110 5.67 12.93 0.47
N THR A 111 5.45 12.35 1.65
CA THR A 111 5.21 10.91 1.75
C THR A 111 3.93 10.50 1.04
N THR A 112 2.81 11.19 1.29
CA THR A 112 1.54 10.91 0.60
C THR A 112 1.69 11.08 -0.92
N PHE A 113 2.41 12.11 -1.37
CA PHE A 113 2.74 12.31 -2.77
C PHE A 113 3.56 11.14 -3.36
N LEU A 114 4.60 10.65 -2.68
CA LEU A 114 5.39 9.52 -3.15
C LEU A 114 4.59 8.22 -3.23
N PHE A 115 3.65 8.02 -2.29
CA PHE A 115 2.69 6.91 -2.34
C PHE A 115 1.79 7.02 -3.58
N LEU A 116 1.14 8.17 -3.77
CA LEU A 116 0.26 8.43 -4.91
C LEU A 116 1.02 8.31 -6.25
N PHE A 117 2.22 8.88 -6.33
CA PHE A 117 3.11 8.77 -7.47
C PHE A 117 3.43 7.33 -7.81
N SER A 118 3.66 6.48 -6.80
CA SER A 118 3.89 5.04 -7.02
C SER A 118 2.66 4.39 -7.67
N ILE A 119 1.46 4.64 -7.13
CA ILE A 119 0.21 4.12 -7.71
C ILE A 119 -0.03 4.65 -9.13
N SER A 120 0.14 5.95 -9.37
CA SER A 120 0.04 6.57 -10.69
C SER A 120 1.04 5.99 -11.68
N LEU A 121 2.29 5.76 -11.26
CA LEU A 121 3.30 5.09 -12.08
C LEU A 121 2.87 3.67 -12.44
N MET A 122 2.31 2.91 -11.49
CA MET A 122 1.75 1.58 -11.75
C MET A 122 0.63 1.67 -12.79
N MET A 123 -0.31 2.61 -12.65
CA MET A 123 -1.40 2.80 -13.62
C MET A 123 -0.89 3.15 -15.02
N ILE A 124 0.12 4.03 -15.12
CA ILE A 124 0.77 4.37 -16.41
C ILE A 124 1.43 3.13 -17.06
N LYS A 125 2.02 2.25 -16.25
CA LYS A 125 2.61 1.01 -16.75
C LYS A 125 1.53 0.01 -17.19
N ILE A 126 0.43 -0.09 -16.44
CA ILE A 126 -0.73 -0.93 -16.76
C ILE A 126 -1.35 -0.51 -18.10
N ILE A 127 -1.64 0.79 -18.30
CA ILE A 127 -2.24 1.25 -19.57
C ILE A 127 -1.33 1.00 -20.76
N LYS A 128 0.00 1.14 -20.59
CA LYS A 128 0.96 0.87 -21.65
C LYS A 128 1.02 -0.63 -21.97
N TYR A 129 1.01 -1.46 -20.93
CA TYR A 129 1.13 -2.91 -21.07
C TYR A 129 -0.10 -3.52 -21.75
N PHE A 130 -1.30 -3.14 -21.32
CA PHE A 130 -2.56 -3.63 -21.85
C PHE A 130 -3.14 -2.80 -23.01
N LYS A 131 -2.45 -1.72 -23.42
CA LYS A 131 -2.92 -0.75 -24.43
C LYS A 131 -4.31 -0.16 -24.11
N LEU A 132 -4.51 0.23 -22.85
CA LEU A 132 -5.79 0.74 -22.35
C LEU A 132 -5.89 2.26 -22.48
N ASN A 133 -7.13 2.75 -22.49
CA ASN A 133 -7.43 4.18 -22.38
C ASN A 133 -7.06 4.69 -20.97
N LYS A 134 -6.50 5.91 -20.88
CA LYS A 134 -6.24 6.62 -19.61
C LYS A 134 -7.48 6.71 -18.71
N ASN A 135 -8.68 6.74 -19.28
CA ASN A 135 -9.94 6.84 -18.54
C ASN A 135 -10.15 5.61 -17.64
N ILE A 136 -9.72 4.43 -18.10
CA ILE A 136 -9.76 3.21 -17.28
C ILE A 136 -8.79 3.34 -16.09
N ALA A 137 -7.59 3.87 -16.33
CA ALA A 137 -6.62 4.08 -15.27
C ALA A 137 -7.10 5.04 -14.19
N ILE A 138 -7.66 6.19 -14.57
CA ILE A 138 -8.18 7.14 -13.57
C ILE A 138 -9.38 6.57 -12.81
N ILE A 139 -10.30 5.85 -13.47
CA ILE A 139 -11.41 5.16 -12.77
C ILE A 139 -10.87 4.17 -11.74
N VAL A 140 -9.95 3.29 -12.14
CA VAL A 140 -9.40 2.26 -11.24
C VAL A 140 -8.61 2.89 -10.10
N GLN A 141 -7.82 3.94 -10.38
CA GLN A 141 -7.10 4.67 -9.34
C GLN A 141 -8.05 5.33 -8.35
N THR A 142 -9.10 6.01 -8.83
CA THR A 142 -10.12 6.61 -7.96
C THR A 142 -10.82 5.55 -7.11
N ILE A 143 -11.19 4.40 -7.69
CA ILE A 143 -11.77 3.27 -6.94
C ILE A 143 -10.82 2.80 -5.83
N ILE A 144 -9.54 2.59 -6.14
CA ILE A 144 -8.54 2.17 -5.16
C ILE A 144 -8.41 3.22 -4.05
N LEU A 145 -8.34 4.50 -4.39
CA LEU A 145 -8.18 5.60 -3.44
C LEU A 145 -9.45 5.89 -2.61
N MET A 146 -10.64 5.52 -3.11
CA MET A 146 -11.89 5.60 -2.34
C MET A 146 -12.04 4.41 -1.38
N ILE A 147 -11.61 3.21 -1.79
CA ILE A 147 -11.57 2.03 -0.92
C ILE A 147 -10.48 2.17 0.14
N PHE A 148 -9.32 2.73 -0.22
CA PHE A 148 -8.22 2.98 0.70
C PHE A 148 -8.49 4.21 1.56
N ASN A 149 -8.22 4.09 2.85
CA ASN A 149 -8.25 5.23 3.76
C ASN A 149 -6.96 6.05 3.58
N LEU A 150 -7.00 7.17 2.85
CA LEU A 150 -5.79 7.97 2.59
C LEU A 150 -5.15 8.50 3.88
N PHE A 151 -5.96 8.72 4.93
CA PHE A 151 -5.42 9.14 6.21
C PHE A 151 -4.50 8.08 6.84
N TYR A 152 -4.70 6.79 6.56
CA TYR A 152 -3.79 5.74 7.02
C TYR A 152 -2.39 5.82 6.43
N GLU A 153 -2.23 6.39 5.23
CA GLU A 153 -0.90 6.73 4.71
C GLU A 153 -0.29 7.92 5.45
N ILE A 154 -1.10 8.89 5.90
CA ILE A 154 -0.61 10.06 6.64
C ILE A 154 -0.24 9.69 8.10
N GLU A 155 -1.01 8.82 8.73
CA GLU A 155 -0.71 8.27 10.05
C GLU A 155 0.47 7.29 9.98
N GLY A 156 0.37 6.31 9.07
CA GLY A 156 1.29 5.19 8.92
C GLY A 156 2.32 5.41 7.82
N VAL A 157 2.91 6.61 7.76
CA VAL A 157 3.82 7.21 6.75
C VAL A 157 4.80 6.27 6.05
N ARG A 158 5.15 5.14 6.66
CA ARG A 158 6.12 4.18 6.12
C ARG A 158 5.47 2.98 5.45
N ASN A 159 4.34 2.52 5.97
CA ASN A 159 3.81 1.20 5.66
C ASN A 159 3.12 1.17 4.29
N PHE A 160 2.19 2.08 4.01
CA PHE A 160 1.47 2.07 2.73
C PHE A 160 2.32 2.69 1.61
N LEU A 161 3.23 3.63 1.90
CA LEU A 161 4.32 4.01 0.99
C LEU A 161 5.13 2.78 0.54
N ALA A 162 5.60 1.95 1.47
CA ALA A 162 6.35 0.73 1.14
C ALA A 162 5.51 -0.23 0.28
N PHE A 163 4.22 -0.39 0.58
CA PHE A 163 3.32 -1.22 -0.22
C PHE A 163 3.05 -0.65 -1.62
N GLY A 164 2.92 0.66 -1.77
CA GLY A 164 2.78 1.34 -3.06
C GLY A 164 4.02 1.14 -3.93
N ILE A 165 5.22 1.37 -3.37
CA ILE A 165 6.50 1.14 -4.07
C ILE A 165 6.63 -0.35 -4.46
N PHE A 166 6.38 -1.27 -3.50
CA PHE A 166 6.52 -2.70 -3.73
C PHE A 166 5.55 -3.22 -4.80
N SER A 167 4.26 -2.89 -4.70
CA SER A 167 3.24 -3.34 -5.67
C SER A 167 3.55 -2.84 -7.09
N THR A 168 3.97 -1.58 -7.22
CA THR A 168 4.40 -0.98 -8.48
C THR A 168 5.62 -1.69 -9.06
N ALA A 169 6.67 -1.87 -8.25
CA ALA A 169 7.88 -2.57 -8.66
C ALA A 169 7.60 -4.03 -9.04
N LEU A 170 6.71 -4.71 -8.32
CA LEU A 170 6.32 -6.09 -8.58
C LEU A 170 5.56 -6.23 -9.90
N PHE A 171 4.60 -5.34 -10.17
CA PHE A 171 3.89 -5.35 -11.44
C PHE A 171 4.86 -5.17 -12.61
N ILE A 172 5.78 -4.19 -12.51
CA ILE A 172 6.79 -3.93 -13.53
C ILE A 172 7.72 -5.13 -13.68
N ASP A 173 8.23 -5.71 -12.60
CA ASP A 173 9.08 -6.90 -12.62
C ASP A 173 8.36 -8.05 -13.33
N LEU A 174 7.17 -8.43 -12.88
CA LEU A 174 6.51 -9.66 -13.35
C LEU A 174 5.93 -9.56 -14.77
N ASN A 175 5.68 -8.35 -15.28
CA ASN A 175 5.03 -8.18 -16.58
C ASN A 175 5.92 -7.50 -17.64
N THR A 176 7.04 -6.87 -17.27
CA THR A 176 7.95 -6.26 -18.24
C THR A 176 8.97 -7.28 -18.77
N ARG A 177 9.07 -7.41 -20.11
CA ARG A 177 10.06 -8.27 -20.78
C ARG A 177 11.45 -7.64 -20.88
N GLU A 178 11.53 -6.32 -20.77
CA GLU A 178 12.78 -5.57 -20.87
C GLU A 178 13.66 -5.80 -19.64
N LYS A 179 14.81 -6.48 -19.82
CA LYS A 179 15.77 -6.80 -18.75
C LYS A 179 16.24 -5.56 -17.97
N ARG A 180 16.31 -4.39 -18.61
CA ARG A 180 16.74 -3.13 -17.98
C ARG A 180 15.88 -2.70 -16.78
N TRP A 181 14.63 -3.15 -16.69
CA TRP A 181 13.75 -2.82 -15.56
C TRP A 181 13.90 -3.77 -14.37
N LYS A 182 14.52 -4.94 -14.56
CA LYS A 182 14.66 -5.96 -13.50
C LYS A 182 15.51 -5.45 -12.33
N ILE A 183 16.70 -4.91 -12.62
CA ILE A 183 17.62 -4.40 -11.58
C ILE A 183 16.96 -3.25 -10.78
N PRO A 184 16.39 -2.20 -11.41
CA PRO A 184 15.63 -1.19 -10.69
C PRO A 184 14.50 -1.75 -9.81
N CYS A 185 13.75 -2.75 -10.27
CA CYS A 185 12.68 -3.35 -9.45
C CYS A 185 13.23 -4.00 -8.17
N PHE A 186 14.37 -4.71 -8.23
CA PHE A 186 15.00 -5.26 -7.03
C PHE A 186 15.51 -4.17 -6.08
N LEU A 187 16.05 -3.07 -6.61
CA LEU A 187 16.40 -1.91 -5.80
C LEU A 187 15.17 -1.31 -5.11
N PHE A 188 14.04 -1.21 -5.81
CA PHE A 188 12.79 -0.74 -5.21
C PHE A 188 12.22 -1.71 -4.16
N TYR A 189 12.44 -3.02 -4.27
CA TYR A 189 12.10 -3.96 -3.19
C TYR A 189 12.93 -3.67 -1.93
N ILE A 190 14.23 -3.41 -2.09
CA ILE A 190 15.11 -3.04 -0.97
C ILE A 190 14.66 -1.71 -0.37
N ILE A 191 14.39 -0.69 -1.19
CA ILE A 191 13.89 0.61 -0.71
C ILE A 191 12.58 0.44 0.05
N ALA A 192 11.61 -0.31 -0.48
CA ALA A 192 10.34 -0.59 0.20
C ALA A 192 10.56 -1.27 1.55
N TYR A 193 11.45 -2.26 1.63
CA TYR A 193 11.82 -2.92 2.88
C TYR A 193 12.47 -1.97 3.89
N MET A 194 13.37 -1.09 3.41
CA MET A 194 14.03 -0.10 4.24
C MET A 194 13.05 0.95 4.80
N PHE A 195 11.99 1.29 4.07
CA PHE A 195 10.90 2.11 4.60
C PHE A 195 10.09 1.35 5.66
N HIS A 196 9.66 0.13 5.36
CA HIS A 196 8.89 -0.66 6.31
C HIS A 196 9.07 -2.18 6.13
N PRO A 197 9.37 -2.94 7.19
CA PRO A 197 9.61 -4.39 7.09
C PRO A 197 8.36 -5.21 6.74
N ALA A 198 7.16 -4.62 6.71
CA ALA A 198 5.93 -5.33 6.34
C ALA A 198 5.93 -5.89 4.91
N VAL A 199 6.78 -5.38 4.02
CA VAL A 199 6.92 -5.95 2.67
C VAL A 199 7.74 -7.25 2.67
N LEU A 200 8.44 -7.59 3.76
CA LEU A 200 9.40 -8.70 3.79
C LEU A 200 8.78 -10.06 3.42
N PRO A 201 7.59 -10.46 3.95
CA PRO A 201 6.95 -11.71 3.53
C PRO A 201 6.72 -11.76 2.01
N PHE A 202 6.30 -10.64 1.44
CA PHE A 202 6.00 -10.51 0.02
C PHE A 202 7.26 -10.54 -0.85
N ILE A 203 8.36 -9.93 -0.39
CA ILE A 203 9.67 -10.07 -1.04
C ILE A 203 10.12 -11.54 -0.99
N ALA A 204 9.97 -12.21 0.15
CA ALA A 204 10.33 -13.62 0.29
C ALA A 204 9.49 -14.51 -0.65
N PHE A 205 8.18 -14.26 -0.77
CA PHE A 205 7.33 -14.96 -1.74
C PHE A 205 7.84 -14.76 -3.17
N ARG A 206 8.21 -13.53 -3.52
CA ARG A 206 8.74 -13.23 -4.86
C ARG A 206 10.02 -14.01 -5.14
N LEU A 207 10.94 -14.08 -4.18
CA LEU A 207 12.20 -14.81 -4.30
C LEU A 207 11.97 -16.32 -4.41
N ILE A 208 11.11 -16.90 -3.58
CA ILE A 208 10.77 -18.33 -3.64
C ILE A 208 10.10 -18.68 -4.98
N LEU A 209 9.24 -17.80 -5.50
CA LEU A 209 8.59 -18.04 -6.80
C LEU A 209 9.56 -17.96 -8.00
N LEU A 210 10.80 -17.49 -7.83
CA LEU A 210 11.82 -17.55 -8.88
C LEU A 210 12.20 -18.98 -9.27
N PHE A 211 12.05 -19.94 -8.35
CA PHE A 211 12.36 -21.35 -8.62
C PHE A 211 11.40 -22.01 -9.62
N LYS A 212 10.24 -21.38 -9.91
CA LYS A 212 9.25 -21.82 -10.91
C LYS A 212 8.75 -23.27 -10.76
N ASN A 213 8.85 -23.85 -9.56
CA ASN A 213 8.43 -25.21 -9.27
C ASN A 213 6.98 -25.26 -8.73
N ARG A 214 6.15 -26.14 -9.29
CA ARG A 214 4.74 -26.33 -8.86
C ARG A 214 4.62 -26.84 -7.43
N PHE A 215 5.50 -27.74 -6.99
CA PHE A 215 5.53 -28.23 -5.62
C PHE A 215 5.89 -27.12 -4.64
N ILE A 216 6.91 -26.30 -4.97
CA ILE A 216 7.28 -25.13 -4.16
C ILE A 216 6.10 -24.16 -4.04
N PHE A 217 5.39 -23.87 -5.14
CA PHE A 217 4.19 -23.03 -5.10
C PHE A 217 3.10 -23.62 -4.19
N PHE A 218 2.86 -24.93 -4.26
CA PHE A 218 1.88 -25.61 -3.41
C PHE A 218 2.25 -25.53 -1.92
N VAL A 219 3.50 -25.87 -1.58
CA VAL A 219 4.01 -25.79 -0.19
C VAL A 219 3.94 -24.36 0.32
N LEU A 220 4.40 -23.37 -0.47
CA LEU A 220 4.34 -21.96 -0.10
C LEU A 220 2.91 -21.50 0.14
N SER A 221 1.95 -21.97 -0.66
CA SER A 221 0.54 -21.65 -0.52
C SER A 221 -0.04 -22.19 0.80
N ILE A 222 0.28 -23.44 1.15
CA ILE A 222 -0.13 -24.04 2.44
C ILE A 222 0.48 -23.26 3.60
N LEU A 223 1.80 -23.04 3.58
CA LEU A 223 2.49 -22.30 4.65
C LEU A 223 1.92 -20.89 4.82
N SER A 224 1.66 -20.19 3.72
CA SER A 224 1.06 -18.85 3.77
C SER A 224 -0.33 -18.85 4.42
N LEU A 225 -1.12 -19.90 4.19
CA LEU A 225 -2.45 -20.00 4.79
C LEU A 225 -2.42 -20.43 6.27
N THR A 226 -1.44 -21.23 6.69
CA THR A 226 -1.45 -21.89 8.01
C THR A 226 -0.39 -21.41 8.99
N TYR A 227 0.48 -20.46 8.62
CA TYR A 227 1.62 -20.09 9.47
C TYR A 227 1.23 -19.54 10.86
N THR A 228 0.10 -18.83 10.99
CA THR A 228 -0.25 -18.14 12.23
C THR A 228 -0.53 -19.08 13.41
N PRO A 229 -1.26 -20.20 13.27
CA PRO A 229 -1.33 -21.25 14.29
C PRO A 229 0.04 -21.78 14.76
N PHE A 230 1.03 -21.83 13.86
CA PHE A 230 2.37 -22.34 14.17
C PHE A 230 3.36 -21.24 14.57
N LEU A 231 2.93 -19.99 14.65
CA LEU A 231 3.80 -18.83 14.87
C LEU A 231 4.62 -18.95 16.16
N ASN A 232 3.98 -19.37 17.26
CA ASN A 232 4.65 -19.55 18.55
C ASN A 232 5.76 -20.62 18.47
N ILE A 233 5.51 -21.69 17.70
CA ILE A 233 6.50 -22.76 17.48
C ILE A 233 7.65 -22.21 16.64
N ILE A 234 7.35 -21.49 15.55
CA ILE A 234 8.35 -20.87 14.68
C ILE A 234 9.22 -19.88 15.46
N LEU A 235 8.63 -19.02 16.27
CA LEU A 235 9.34 -18.03 17.11
C LEU A 235 10.21 -18.74 18.15
N SER A 236 9.74 -19.84 18.75
CA SER A 236 10.53 -20.62 19.70
C SER A 236 11.76 -21.27 19.06
N VAL A 237 11.67 -21.67 17.79
CA VAL A 237 12.80 -22.18 17.01
C VAL A 237 13.76 -21.04 16.66
N PHE A 238 13.25 -19.87 16.28
CA PHE A 238 14.09 -18.70 15.98
C PHE A 238 14.90 -18.23 17.19
N GLN A 239 14.31 -18.27 18.39
CA GLN A 239 15.00 -17.94 19.63
C GLN A 239 16.17 -18.90 19.95
N ARG A 240 16.11 -20.16 19.50
CA ARG A 240 17.16 -21.16 19.73
C ARG A 240 18.36 -21.02 18.80
N ILE A 241 18.23 -20.28 17.70
CA ILE A 241 19.30 -20.09 16.71
C ILE A 241 19.86 -18.68 16.87
N SER A 242 21.12 -18.55 17.31
CA SER A 242 21.74 -17.26 17.69
C SER A 242 21.61 -16.15 16.64
N PHE A 243 21.76 -16.48 15.36
CA PHE A 243 21.56 -15.54 14.25
C PHE A 243 20.09 -15.11 14.08
N LEU A 244 19.13 -16.01 14.33
CA LEU A 244 17.69 -15.74 14.19
C LEU A 244 17.08 -15.07 15.42
N ALA A 245 17.70 -15.23 16.59
CA ALA A 245 17.26 -14.62 17.84
C ALA A 245 17.17 -13.08 17.73
N GLN A 246 18.08 -12.45 16.99
CA GLN A 246 18.06 -11.00 16.72
C GLN A 246 16.84 -10.54 15.91
N PHE A 247 16.20 -11.45 15.17
CA PHE A 247 14.98 -11.17 14.41
C PHE A 247 13.71 -11.39 15.22
N ASN A 248 13.79 -12.08 16.37
CA ASN A 248 12.62 -12.42 17.17
C ASN A 248 11.93 -11.17 17.72
N ASP A 249 12.66 -10.22 18.30
CA ASP A 249 12.05 -9.01 18.86
C ASP A 249 11.40 -8.14 17.79
N LYS A 250 12.01 -8.07 16.60
CA LYS A 250 11.44 -7.39 15.43
C LYS A 250 10.21 -8.10 14.89
N ALA A 251 10.20 -9.43 14.91
CA ALA A 251 9.05 -10.24 14.50
C ALA A 251 7.89 -10.07 15.48
N GLN A 252 8.14 -10.07 16.78
CA GLN A 252 7.12 -9.84 17.82
C GLN A 252 6.44 -8.47 17.65
N VAL A 253 7.22 -7.40 17.48
CA VAL A 253 6.69 -6.05 17.22
C VAL A 253 5.89 -5.99 15.91
N TYR A 254 6.32 -6.74 14.88
CA TYR A 254 5.61 -6.83 13.61
C TYR A 254 4.25 -7.56 13.73
N LEU A 255 4.21 -8.64 14.51
CA LEU A 255 3.06 -9.55 14.64
C LEU A 255 1.99 -9.03 15.60
N TYR A 256 2.42 -8.41 16.70
CA TYR A 256 1.55 -8.02 17.82
C TYR A 256 1.42 -6.50 18.00
N GLY A 257 2.20 -5.70 17.26
CA GLY A 257 2.18 -4.24 17.38
C GLY A 257 2.98 -3.72 18.58
N GLN A 258 3.01 -2.39 18.74
CA GLN A 258 3.64 -1.74 19.89
C GLN A 258 2.59 -1.55 21.00
N SER A 259 2.86 -2.07 22.20
CA SER A 259 1.93 -2.17 23.34
C SER A 259 1.40 -0.85 23.92
N ASN A 260 1.91 0.30 23.48
CA ASN A 260 1.67 1.60 24.12
C ASN A 260 0.76 2.54 23.31
N TYR A 261 0.16 2.05 22.22
CA TYR A 261 -0.75 2.84 21.39
C TYR A 261 -2.09 2.13 21.32
N ASN A 262 -3.17 2.87 21.08
CA ASN A 262 -4.50 2.30 20.78
C ASN A 262 -4.44 1.60 19.42
N SER A 263 -3.71 0.50 19.32
CA SER A 263 -3.54 -0.34 18.14
C SER A 263 -4.62 -1.42 18.03
N PHE A 264 -5.73 -1.23 18.73
CA PHE A 264 -6.91 -2.10 18.63
C PHE A 264 -7.75 -1.60 17.47
N ALA A 265 -7.59 -2.23 16.30
CA ALA A 265 -8.54 -2.07 15.22
C ALA A 265 -9.92 -2.47 15.76
N SER A 266 -10.92 -1.62 15.54
CA SER A 266 -12.26 -1.91 16.02
C SER A 266 -12.85 -3.10 15.27
N ALA A 267 -13.80 -3.80 15.89
CA ALA A 267 -14.53 -4.87 15.21
C ALA A 267 -15.17 -4.38 13.88
N GLY A 268 -15.59 -3.11 13.84
CA GLY A 268 -16.12 -2.47 12.63
C GLY A 268 -15.08 -2.31 11.53
N GLU A 269 -13.86 -1.88 11.86
CA GLU A 269 -12.75 -1.78 10.90
C GLU A 269 -12.38 -3.15 10.33
N ILE A 270 -12.32 -4.18 11.18
CA ILE A 270 -12.05 -5.55 10.76
C ILE A 270 -13.12 -6.03 9.80
N LEU A 271 -14.40 -5.87 10.15
CA LEU A 271 -15.51 -6.32 9.32
C LEU A 271 -15.50 -5.63 7.94
N ILE A 272 -15.39 -4.31 7.91
CA ILE A 272 -15.46 -3.54 6.66
C ILE A 272 -14.25 -3.81 5.76
N THR A 273 -13.06 -3.92 6.33
CA THR A 273 -11.86 -4.27 5.56
C THR A 273 -11.93 -5.73 5.07
N SER A 274 -12.55 -6.64 5.83
CA SER A 274 -12.80 -8.02 5.40
C SER A 274 -13.75 -8.09 4.18
N ILE A 275 -14.72 -7.18 4.07
CA ILE A 275 -15.58 -7.07 2.88
C ILE A 275 -14.74 -6.69 1.64
N VAL A 276 -13.74 -5.82 1.81
CA VAL A 276 -12.78 -5.51 0.73
C VAL A 276 -12.05 -6.78 0.30
N LEU A 277 -11.54 -7.58 1.23
CA LEU A 277 -10.88 -8.86 0.90
C LEU A 277 -11.82 -9.81 0.15
N LEU A 278 -13.07 -9.95 0.60
CA LEU A 278 -14.06 -10.78 -0.09
C LEU A 278 -14.28 -10.30 -1.54
N SER A 279 -14.37 -8.99 -1.75
CA SER A 279 -14.50 -8.41 -3.10
C SER A 279 -13.29 -8.74 -3.99
N LEU A 280 -12.07 -8.73 -3.43
CA LEU A 280 -10.83 -9.05 -4.14
C LEU A 280 -10.73 -10.54 -4.48
N ILE A 281 -11.25 -11.42 -3.62
CA ILE A 281 -11.35 -12.87 -3.90
C ILE A 281 -12.34 -13.12 -5.04
N LEU A 282 -13.52 -12.50 -4.99
CA LEU A 282 -14.54 -12.62 -6.05
C LEU A 282 -14.03 -12.08 -7.38
N GLU A 283 -13.29 -10.97 -7.36
CA GLU A 283 -12.61 -10.41 -8.52
C GLU A 283 -11.62 -11.41 -9.15
N LEU A 284 -10.78 -12.06 -8.35
CA LEU A 284 -9.85 -13.08 -8.86
C LEU A 284 -10.58 -14.27 -9.49
N ILE A 285 -11.67 -14.73 -8.87
CA ILE A 285 -12.50 -15.83 -9.40
C ILE A 285 -13.09 -15.44 -10.75
N LEU A 286 -13.67 -14.24 -10.84
CA LEU A 286 -14.20 -13.71 -12.09
C LEU A 286 -13.13 -13.63 -13.18
N LEU A 287 -11.97 -13.07 -12.84
CA LEU A 287 -10.85 -12.94 -13.77
C LEU A 287 -10.37 -14.31 -14.30
N LYS A 288 -10.32 -15.34 -13.45
CA LYS A 288 -9.96 -16.71 -13.88
C LYS A 288 -10.97 -17.30 -14.88
N ASN A 289 -12.25 -17.01 -14.69
CA ASN A 289 -13.31 -17.52 -15.57
C ASN A 289 -13.30 -16.87 -16.97
N ILE A 290 -12.79 -15.64 -17.08
CA ILE A 290 -12.68 -14.89 -18.35
C ILE A 290 -11.45 -15.32 -19.19
N LYS A 291 -10.74 -16.39 -18.82
CA LYS A 291 -9.52 -16.90 -19.51
C LYS A 291 -8.41 -15.85 -19.68
N SER A 292 -8.24 -15.02 -18.67
CA SER A 292 -7.23 -13.96 -18.57
C SER A 292 -5.76 -14.43 -18.52
N SER A 293 -5.48 -15.72 -18.65
CA SER A 293 -4.11 -16.26 -18.78
C SER A 293 -3.36 -15.70 -19.99
N GLU A 294 -4.08 -15.08 -20.93
CA GLU A 294 -3.52 -14.36 -22.08
C GLU A 294 -2.99 -12.95 -21.74
N TYR A 295 -3.50 -12.33 -20.66
CA TYR A 295 -3.21 -10.92 -20.37
C TYR A 295 -2.15 -10.74 -19.28
N LEU A 296 -2.21 -11.48 -18.18
CA LEU A 296 -1.26 -11.38 -17.06
C LEU A 296 -0.30 -12.56 -17.02
N SER A 297 0.93 -12.33 -16.55
CA SER A 297 1.90 -13.42 -16.42
C SER A 297 1.45 -14.46 -15.37
N SER A 298 1.73 -15.74 -15.63
CA SER A 298 1.46 -16.82 -14.68
C SER A 298 2.12 -16.57 -13.32
N ASP A 299 3.29 -15.94 -13.31
CA ASP A 299 4.01 -15.60 -12.08
C ASP A 299 3.27 -14.53 -11.27
N PHE A 300 2.63 -13.54 -11.93
CA PHE A 300 1.77 -12.57 -11.25
C PHE A 300 0.58 -13.25 -10.58
N TYR A 301 -0.11 -14.17 -11.26
CA TYR A 301 -1.22 -14.93 -10.66
C TYR A 301 -0.79 -15.74 -9.46
N LYS A 302 0.32 -16.47 -9.55
CA LYS A 302 0.84 -17.27 -8.44
C LYS A 302 1.17 -16.39 -7.25
N PHE A 303 1.83 -15.26 -7.49
CA PHE A 303 2.13 -14.29 -6.44
C PHE A 303 0.87 -13.76 -5.77
N TYR A 304 -0.10 -13.30 -6.56
CA TYR A 304 -1.35 -12.72 -6.07
C TYR A 304 -2.15 -13.74 -5.24
N ILE A 305 -2.19 -15.00 -5.65
CA ILE A 305 -2.80 -16.10 -4.88
C ILE A 305 -2.07 -16.31 -3.54
N VAL A 306 -0.73 -16.40 -3.55
CA VAL A 306 0.05 -16.59 -2.31
C VAL A 306 -0.15 -15.41 -1.36
N ALA A 307 -0.17 -14.16 -1.87
CA ALA A 307 -0.44 -12.97 -1.06
C ALA A 307 -1.86 -12.99 -0.45
N MET A 308 -2.87 -13.45 -1.20
CA MET A 308 -4.22 -13.68 -0.68
C MET A 308 -4.27 -14.75 0.40
N LEU A 309 -3.61 -15.88 0.19
CA LEU A 309 -3.55 -16.96 1.18
C LEU A 309 -2.81 -16.51 2.44
N PHE A 310 -1.73 -15.75 2.30
CA PHE A 310 -1.03 -15.13 3.42
C PHE A 310 -1.96 -14.20 4.21
N THR A 311 -2.73 -13.37 3.51
CA THR A 311 -3.69 -12.47 4.16
C THR A 311 -4.76 -13.24 4.90
N LEU A 312 -5.34 -14.29 4.31
CA LEU A 312 -6.30 -15.16 5.00
C LEU A 312 -5.67 -15.86 6.21
N GLY A 313 -4.45 -16.37 6.06
CA GLY A 313 -3.70 -17.01 7.15
C GLY A 313 -3.34 -16.04 8.28
N SER A 314 -3.27 -14.74 7.99
CA SER A 314 -2.95 -13.68 8.96
C SER A 314 -4.12 -13.31 9.87
N PHE A 315 -5.30 -13.95 9.77
CA PHE A 315 -6.52 -13.52 10.47
C PHE A 315 -6.37 -13.38 12.00
N PHE A 316 -5.52 -14.17 12.66
CA PHE A 316 -5.23 -14.04 14.10
C PHE A 316 -4.26 -12.89 14.45
N SER A 317 -3.62 -12.26 13.45
CA SER A 317 -2.81 -11.05 13.62
C SER A 317 -3.50 -9.88 12.91
N THR A 318 -4.33 -9.15 13.65
CA THR A 318 -5.18 -8.07 13.12
C THR A 318 -4.40 -7.04 12.30
N GLN A 319 -3.22 -6.62 12.77
CA GLN A 319 -2.40 -5.62 12.08
C GLN A 319 -1.87 -6.14 10.74
N VAL A 320 -1.34 -7.37 10.70
CA VAL A 320 -0.85 -7.98 9.45
C VAL A 320 -2.01 -8.24 8.50
N TYR A 321 -3.15 -8.71 9.02
CA TYR A 321 -4.37 -8.95 8.26
C TYR A 321 -4.85 -7.69 7.51
N LEU A 322 -5.13 -6.61 8.23
CA LEU A 322 -5.68 -5.38 7.65
C LEU A 322 -4.73 -4.72 6.65
N ARG A 323 -3.44 -4.67 6.99
CA ARG A 323 -2.41 -4.10 6.12
C ARG A 323 -2.26 -4.91 4.84
N SER A 324 -2.26 -6.25 4.94
CA SER A 324 -2.11 -7.11 3.77
C SER A 324 -3.30 -7.03 2.81
N ILE A 325 -4.51 -6.76 3.32
CA ILE A 325 -5.68 -6.45 2.46
C ILE A 325 -5.42 -5.22 1.60
N MET A 326 -4.83 -4.15 2.16
CA MET A 326 -4.50 -2.95 1.39
C MET A 326 -3.41 -3.22 0.35
N LEU A 327 -2.42 -4.06 0.66
CA LEU A 327 -1.45 -4.48 -0.35
C LEU A 327 -2.13 -5.24 -1.50
N ILE A 328 -3.05 -6.18 -1.21
CA ILE A 328 -3.80 -6.90 -2.23
C ILE A 328 -4.65 -5.92 -3.05
N LEU A 329 -5.27 -4.93 -2.41
CA LEU A 329 -6.00 -3.87 -3.11
C LEU A 329 -5.09 -3.15 -4.12
N PHE A 330 -3.86 -2.81 -3.78
CA PHE A 330 -2.93 -2.19 -4.73
C PHE A 330 -2.54 -3.18 -5.85
N LEU A 331 -2.25 -4.43 -5.50
CA LEU A 331 -1.94 -5.50 -6.46
C LEU A 331 -3.13 -5.85 -7.38
N SER A 332 -4.36 -5.52 -7.00
CA SER A 332 -5.55 -5.73 -7.81
C SER A 332 -5.67 -4.75 -8.99
N ALA A 333 -4.93 -3.63 -8.98
CA ALA A 333 -4.98 -2.61 -10.01
C ALA A 333 -4.95 -3.12 -11.48
N PRO A 334 -4.02 -4.02 -11.88
CA PRO A 334 -4.04 -4.58 -13.23
C PRO A 334 -5.29 -5.44 -13.51
N ILE A 335 -5.78 -6.19 -12.52
CA ILE A 335 -6.98 -7.03 -12.65
C ILE A 335 -8.22 -6.15 -12.85
N LYS A 336 -8.39 -5.14 -11.98
CA LYS A 336 -9.44 -4.13 -12.12
C LYS A 336 -9.38 -3.46 -13.48
N SER A 337 -8.20 -3.11 -13.96
CA SER A 337 -8.02 -2.47 -15.27
C SER A 337 -8.46 -3.36 -16.43
N ILE A 338 -8.18 -4.67 -16.39
CA ILE A 338 -8.69 -5.63 -17.37
C ILE A 338 -10.23 -5.67 -17.33
N LEU A 339 -10.80 -5.87 -16.13
CA LEU A 339 -12.26 -6.03 -15.96
C LEU A 339 -13.05 -4.74 -16.29
N PHE A 340 -12.47 -3.56 -16.07
CA PHE A 340 -13.06 -2.27 -16.45
C PHE A 340 -12.84 -1.90 -17.92
N SER A 341 -12.00 -2.64 -18.63
CA SER A 341 -11.76 -2.43 -20.07
C SER A 341 -12.61 -3.36 -20.95
N SER A 342 -12.58 -3.10 -22.26
CA SER A 342 -13.15 -4.00 -23.26
C SER A 342 -12.50 -5.40 -23.27
N LEU A 343 -11.30 -5.58 -22.68
CA LEU A 343 -10.69 -6.90 -22.53
C LEU A 343 -11.51 -7.82 -21.64
N GLY A 344 -12.28 -7.27 -20.68
CA GLY A 344 -13.22 -8.04 -19.88
C GLY A 344 -14.50 -8.44 -20.64
N GLU A 345 -14.82 -7.77 -21.75
CA GLU A 345 -16.05 -7.95 -22.53
C GLU A 345 -15.88 -8.88 -23.74
N SER A 346 -14.65 -9.25 -24.08
CA SER A 346 -14.35 -10.07 -25.26
C SER A 346 -14.86 -11.51 -25.15
N THR A 347 -15.42 -11.91 -23.99
CA THR A 347 -16.08 -13.20 -23.79
C THR A 347 -17.59 -13.00 -23.60
N SER A 348 -18.37 -13.15 -24.67
CA SER A 348 -19.83 -12.90 -24.70
C SER A 348 -20.63 -13.59 -23.58
N LYS A 349 -20.10 -14.69 -23.03
CA LYS A 349 -20.72 -15.46 -21.94
C LYS A 349 -20.73 -14.74 -20.57
N TYR A 350 -19.80 -13.81 -20.32
CA TYR A 350 -19.61 -13.21 -18.99
C TYR A 350 -19.89 -11.71 -18.92
N ASN A 351 -20.34 -11.08 -20.01
CA ASN A 351 -20.53 -9.62 -20.08
C ASN A 351 -21.48 -9.08 -19.00
N GLY A 352 -22.60 -9.76 -18.73
CA GLY A 352 -23.51 -9.35 -17.67
C GLY A 352 -22.87 -9.40 -16.28
N ILE A 353 -22.08 -10.43 -15.99
CA ILE A 353 -21.39 -10.59 -14.71
C ILE A 353 -20.27 -9.54 -14.56
N VAL A 354 -19.54 -9.23 -15.63
CA VAL A 354 -18.52 -8.18 -15.64
C VAL A 354 -19.14 -6.80 -15.40
N LEU A 355 -20.29 -6.51 -15.99
CA LEU A 355 -21.03 -5.26 -15.75
C LEU A 355 -21.48 -5.15 -14.28
N LEU A 356 -22.07 -6.21 -13.73
CA LEU A 356 -22.46 -6.27 -12.32
C LEU A 356 -21.25 -6.07 -11.40
N TYR A 357 -20.12 -6.68 -11.72
CA TYR A 357 -18.87 -6.48 -10.99
C TYR A 357 -18.41 -5.01 -11.01
N ARG A 358 -18.46 -4.33 -12.17
CA ARG A 358 -18.10 -2.90 -12.26
C ARG A 358 -18.99 -2.05 -11.37
N MET A 359 -20.31 -2.25 -11.46
CA MET A 359 -21.29 -1.54 -10.63
C MET A 359 -21.07 -1.78 -9.14
N PHE A 360 -20.89 -3.05 -8.75
CA PHE A 360 -20.62 -3.44 -7.37
C PHE A 360 -19.32 -2.81 -6.86
N THR A 361 -18.26 -2.80 -7.66
CA THR A 361 -16.96 -2.23 -7.27
C THR A 361 -17.04 -0.71 -7.06
N ILE A 362 -17.78 0.00 -7.93
CA ILE A 362 -18.02 1.44 -7.78
C ILE A 362 -18.85 1.71 -6.51
N LEU A 363 -19.93 0.94 -6.29
CA LEU A 363 -20.76 1.08 -5.11
C LEU A 363 -19.95 0.81 -3.83
N LEU A 364 -19.15 -0.25 -3.82
CA LEU A 364 -18.26 -0.57 -2.70
C LEU A 364 -17.30 0.60 -2.44
N ALA A 365 -16.68 1.17 -3.47
CA ALA A 365 -15.79 2.32 -3.31
C ALA A 365 -16.49 3.53 -2.66
N ILE A 366 -17.72 3.85 -3.08
CA ILE A 366 -18.52 4.93 -2.48
C ILE A 366 -18.85 4.61 -1.01
N VAL A 367 -19.30 3.38 -0.72
CA VAL A 367 -19.62 2.95 0.65
C VAL A 367 -18.38 3.01 1.55
N MET A 368 -17.24 2.52 1.07
CA MET A 368 -15.97 2.57 1.80
C MET A 368 -15.55 4.01 2.08
N PHE A 369 -15.64 4.91 1.09
CA PHE A 369 -15.33 6.32 1.28
C PHE A 369 -16.24 6.97 2.34
N MET A 370 -17.55 6.72 2.30
CA MET A 370 -18.49 7.22 3.32
C MET A 370 -18.22 6.62 4.70
N TRP A 371 -17.81 5.36 4.76
CA TRP A 371 -17.41 4.71 6.00
C TRP A 371 -16.16 5.37 6.60
N TRP A 372 -15.11 5.56 5.81
CA TRP A 372 -13.90 6.26 6.23
C TRP A 372 -14.16 7.70 6.61
N TYR A 373 -15.08 8.36 5.92
CA TYR A 373 -15.53 9.69 6.29
C TYR A 373 -16.06 9.72 7.72
N LYS A 374 -17.01 8.85 8.04
CA LYS A 374 -17.63 8.80 9.37
C LYS A 374 -16.66 8.33 10.45
N TRP A 375 -15.86 7.32 10.17
CA TRP A 375 -15.02 6.63 11.15
C TRP A 375 -13.70 7.34 11.43
N THR A 376 -13.07 7.88 10.38
CA THR A 376 -11.72 8.45 10.46
C THR A 376 -11.74 9.94 10.17
N TYR A 377 -12.27 10.36 9.01
CA TYR A 377 -12.05 11.73 8.54
C TYR A 377 -12.78 12.80 9.36
N THR A 378 -13.90 12.49 10.00
CA THR A 378 -14.60 13.38 10.95
C THR A 378 -13.72 13.87 12.09
N SER A 379 -12.74 13.07 12.51
CA SER A 379 -11.80 13.37 13.58
C SER A 379 -10.55 14.15 13.13
N VAL A 380 -10.48 14.51 11.85
CA VAL A 380 -9.32 15.11 11.20
C VAL A 380 -9.68 16.43 10.55
N PHE A 381 -8.88 17.45 10.85
CA PHE A 381 -9.08 18.81 10.39
C PHE A 381 -7.90 19.27 9.52
N LEU A 382 -8.15 20.34 8.75
CA LEU A 382 -7.15 21.13 8.05
C LEU A 382 -7.10 22.54 8.65
#